data_AF-A0A3D4EXB7-F1
#
_entry.id   AF-A0A3D4EXB7-F1
#
_cell.length_a   1.000
_cell.length_b   1.000
_cell.length_c   1.000
_cell.angle_alpha   90.00
_cell.angle_beta   90.00
_cell.angle_gamma   90.00
#
_symmetry.space_group_name_H-M   'P 1'
#
loop_
_entity.id
_entity.type
_entity.pdbx_description
1 polymer ?
#
loop_
_entity_poly.entity_id
_entity_poly.type
_entity_poly.pdbx_seq_one_letter_code
_entity_poly.pdbx_strand_id
1 'polypeptide(L)'
;MKKSLDDLLDSMPDENAPEEEVNAFVEQVLSTPGGGELIRDFAGKITEGGILDTMLKEEEAELENLRLKSPARLIFRVELLRTQPLVWRRFSLPADCAYFHLHCAIQDSFGWQNSHLHRFEIWEDGRREITFSLGCENESLENDYCEIENEILDLFRENVLEFTYLYDFEDNWCHRVIIEDFVQAGIRGTSKKTAAHLHGGEGHGPPEGSGGAPGFAEFLEGEHPMCERFEASVLEEFRTGQPNFSKITFRDPADVLSRKKSLTSVLEKGRRIMK
;
A
#
# COMPACT_ATOMS: atom_id res chain seq x y z
N MET A 1 -31.33 -2.28 38.02
CA MET A 1 -30.02 -2.93 37.84
C MET A 1 -29.03 -1.85 37.46
N LYS A 2 -27.93 -1.68 38.20
CA LYS A 2 -26.83 -0.84 37.70
C LYS A 2 -26.21 -1.61 36.53
N LYS A 3 -26.14 -1.00 35.34
CA LYS A 3 -25.42 -1.55 34.19
C LYS A 3 -23.97 -1.82 34.59
N SER A 4 -23.39 -2.91 34.13
CA SER A 4 -21.94 -3.13 34.28
C SER A 4 -21.17 -2.12 33.43
N LEU A 5 -19.87 -1.96 33.68
CA LEU A 5 -19.03 -1.07 32.89
C LEU A 5 -18.99 -1.50 31.41
N ASP A 6 -19.01 -2.80 31.16
CA ASP A 6 -19.03 -3.38 29.81
C ASP A 6 -20.36 -3.06 29.09
N ASP A 7 -21.50 -3.17 29.78
CA ASP A 7 -22.82 -2.80 29.23
C ASP A 7 -22.92 -1.30 28.90
N LEU A 8 -22.12 -0.45 29.57
CA LEU A 8 -22.05 0.98 29.28
C LEU A 8 -21.19 1.24 28.04
N LEU A 9 -20.05 0.57 27.90
CA LEU A 9 -19.21 0.71 26.70
C LEU A 9 -19.94 0.30 25.42
N ASP A 10 -20.77 -0.74 25.48
CA ASP A 10 -21.63 -1.18 24.36
C ASP A 10 -22.77 -0.20 24.03
N SER A 11 -23.00 0.80 24.89
CA SER A 11 -23.99 1.85 24.69
C SER A 11 -23.37 3.25 24.57
N MET A 12 -22.12 3.32 24.10
CA MET A 12 -21.44 4.58 23.80
C MET A 12 -22.21 5.37 22.73
N PRO A 13 -22.44 6.68 22.93
CA PRO A 13 -23.10 7.53 21.94
C PRO A 13 -22.32 7.59 20.61
N ASP A 14 -23.04 7.77 19.51
CA ASP A 14 -22.46 7.98 18.17
C ASP A 14 -21.65 9.29 18.10
N GLU A 15 -20.75 9.40 17.13
CA GLU A 15 -19.93 10.60 16.90
C GLU A 15 -20.77 11.87 16.64
N ASN A 16 -22.03 11.72 16.21
CA ASN A 16 -22.97 12.82 15.97
C ASN A 16 -24.01 13.01 17.10
N ALA A 17 -23.84 12.35 18.25
CA ALA A 17 -24.79 12.45 19.35
C ALA A 17 -24.86 13.87 19.94
N PRO A 18 -26.05 14.34 20.38
CA PRO A 18 -26.18 15.63 21.06
C PRO A 18 -25.34 15.69 22.34
N GLU A 19 -24.81 16.87 22.66
CA GLU A 19 -23.95 17.10 23.84
C GLU A 19 -24.60 16.64 25.16
N GLU A 20 -25.92 16.77 25.24
CA GLU A 20 -26.73 16.33 26.38
C GLU A 20 -26.68 14.80 26.58
N GLU A 21 -26.65 14.03 25.49
CA GLU A 21 -26.56 12.57 25.51
C GLU A 21 -25.15 12.12 25.91
N VAL A 22 -24.13 12.80 25.38
CA VAL A 22 -22.73 12.57 25.74
C VAL A 22 -22.48 12.85 27.23
N ASN A 23 -23.02 13.96 27.75
CA ASN A 23 -22.89 14.32 29.16
C ASN A 23 -23.61 13.32 30.08
N ALA A 24 -24.82 12.89 29.72
CA ALA A 24 -25.55 11.87 30.47
C ALA A 24 -24.79 10.53 30.50
N PHE A 25 -24.16 10.16 29.39
CA PHE A 25 -23.31 8.97 29.31
C PHE A 25 -22.09 9.08 30.24
N VAL A 26 -21.37 10.21 30.21
CA VAL A 26 -20.19 10.45 31.05
C VAL A 26 -20.57 10.42 32.54
N GLU A 27 -21.68 11.03 32.94
CA GLU A 27 -22.19 10.97 34.32
C GLU A 27 -22.52 9.53 34.76
N GLN A 28 -23.08 8.74 33.85
CA GLN A 28 -23.40 7.33 34.10
C GLN A 28 -22.14 6.47 34.28
N VAL A 29 -21.10 6.72 33.47
CA VAL A 29 -19.78 6.07 33.60
C VAL A 29 -19.12 6.48 34.92
N LEU A 30 -19.09 7.77 35.27
CA LEU A 30 -18.52 8.27 36.53
C LEU A 30 -19.21 7.70 37.78
N SER A 31 -20.52 7.42 37.68
CA SER A 31 -21.33 6.84 38.76
C SER A 31 -21.13 5.32 38.93
N THR A 32 -20.37 4.68 38.05
CA THR A 32 -20.11 3.24 38.04
C THR A 32 -18.74 2.94 38.66
N PRO A 33 -18.61 1.91 39.53
CA PRO A 33 -17.31 1.52 40.09
C PRO A 33 -16.29 1.24 38.97
N GLY A 34 -15.13 1.91 39.03
CA GLY A 34 -14.08 1.82 38.00
C GLY A 34 -14.21 2.81 36.83
N GLY A 35 -15.37 3.43 36.61
CA GLY A 35 -15.59 4.34 35.48
C GLY A 35 -14.79 5.65 35.57
N GLY A 36 -14.54 6.17 36.78
CA GLY A 36 -13.66 7.34 36.96
C GLY A 36 -12.17 7.05 36.68
N GLU A 37 -11.73 5.80 36.83
CA GLU A 37 -10.38 5.38 36.45
C GLU A 37 -10.28 5.18 34.94
N LEU A 38 -11.30 4.57 34.32
CA LEU A 38 -11.44 4.43 32.88
C LEU A 38 -11.44 5.80 32.16
N ILE A 39 -12.22 6.77 32.64
CA ILE A 39 -12.25 8.13 32.07
C ILE A 39 -10.89 8.81 32.20
N ARG A 40 -10.18 8.63 33.33
CA ARG A 40 -8.83 9.19 33.50
C ARG A 40 -7.79 8.53 32.60
N ASP A 41 -7.86 7.22 32.43
CA ASP A 41 -6.98 6.48 31.51
C ASP A 41 -7.25 6.88 30.05
N PHE A 42 -8.52 6.99 29.66
CA PHE A 42 -8.90 7.45 28.32
C PHE A 42 -8.52 8.92 28.09
N ALA A 43 -8.81 9.80 29.06
CA ALA A 43 -8.40 11.20 29.05
C ALA A 43 -6.87 11.33 28.94
N GLY A 44 -6.11 10.56 29.72
CA GLY A 44 -4.65 10.54 29.66
C GLY A 44 -4.08 9.99 28.34
N LYS A 45 -4.84 9.12 27.66
CA LYS A 45 -4.49 8.65 26.31
C LYS A 45 -4.70 9.75 25.26
N ILE A 46 -5.80 10.51 25.33
CA ILE A 46 -6.16 11.55 24.35
C ILE A 46 -5.63 12.96 24.68
N THR A 47 -5.05 13.18 25.86
CA THR A 47 -4.43 14.47 26.21
C THR A 47 -3.21 14.75 25.34
N GLU A 48 -2.95 16.03 25.08
CA GLU A 48 -1.72 16.49 24.43
C GLU A 48 -0.49 15.99 25.22
N GLY A 49 0.41 15.28 24.55
CA GLY A 49 1.55 14.56 25.14
C GLY A 49 1.24 13.16 25.70
N GLY A 50 -0.01 12.70 25.60
CA GLY A 50 -0.44 11.34 25.94
C GLY A 50 -0.06 10.31 24.88
N ILE A 51 -0.37 9.03 25.15
CA ILE A 51 0.01 7.92 24.26
C ILE A 51 -0.64 8.07 22.87
N LEU A 52 -1.93 8.42 22.78
CA LEU A 52 -2.60 8.56 21.50
C LEU A 52 -2.11 9.78 20.73
N ASP A 53 -1.90 10.91 21.39
CA ASP A 53 -1.33 12.12 20.77
C ASP A 53 0.10 11.87 20.25
N THR A 54 0.91 11.09 20.98
CA THR A 54 2.25 10.69 20.53
C THR A 54 2.16 9.77 19.30
N MET A 55 1.28 8.77 19.33
CA MET A 55 1.05 7.87 18.18
C MET A 55 0.54 8.63 16.94
N LEU A 56 -0.37 9.59 17.14
CA LEU A 56 -0.88 10.43 16.05
C LEU A 56 0.24 11.32 15.48
N LYS A 57 1.08 11.92 16.32
CA LYS A 57 2.23 12.72 15.88
C LYS A 57 3.27 11.88 15.14
N GLU A 58 3.55 10.67 15.59
CA GLU A 58 4.43 9.72 14.90
C GLU A 58 3.84 9.34 13.53
N GLU A 59 2.54 9.05 13.47
CA GLU A 59 1.85 8.76 12.21
C GLU A 59 1.85 9.97 11.26
N GLU A 60 1.60 11.18 11.76
CA GLU A 60 1.68 12.42 10.97
C GLU A 60 3.08 12.67 10.43
N ALA A 61 4.12 12.44 11.24
CA ALA A 61 5.52 12.59 10.84
C ALA A 61 5.91 11.56 9.77
N GLU A 62 5.46 10.30 9.90
CA GLU A 62 5.65 9.27 8.88
C GLU A 62 4.96 9.63 7.57
N LEU A 63 3.73 10.14 7.63
CA LEU A 63 3.00 10.61 6.45
C LEU A 63 3.67 11.84 5.81
N GLU A 64 4.27 12.72 6.59
CA GLU A 64 5.04 13.85 6.06
C GLU A 64 6.33 13.40 5.35
N ASN A 65 6.97 12.34 5.85
CA ASN A 65 8.16 11.75 5.24
C ASN A 65 7.85 11.02 3.92
N LEU A 66 6.60 10.62 3.68
CA LEU A 66 6.15 10.08 2.39
C LEU A 66 5.95 11.15 1.29
N ARG A 67 6.07 12.44 1.61
CA ARG A 67 5.86 13.48 0.60
C ARG A 67 7.07 13.65 -0.30
N LEU A 68 6.92 13.26 -1.56
CA LEU A 68 7.91 13.49 -2.61
C LEU A 68 8.08 14.97 -2.95
N LYS A 69 9.33 15.43 -3.03
CA LYS A 69 9.73 16.83 -3.19
C LYS A 69 10.77 17.03 -4.29
N SER A 70 11.43 15.96 -4.77
CA SER A 70 12.56 16.08 -5.69
C SER A 70 12.17 16.70 -7.03
N PRO A 71 12.95 17.67 -7.55
CA PRO A 71 12.78 18.22 -8.89
C PRO A 71 13.40 17.33 -9.98
N ALA A 72 14.07 16.23 -9.60
CA ALA A 72 14.55 15.20 -10.51
C ALA A 72 13.63 13.97 -10.46
N ARG A 73 13.72 13.12 -11.46
CA ARG A 73 12.87 11.94 -11.63
C ARG A 73 13.66 10.75 -12.15
N LEU A 74 13.34 9.60 -11.61
CA LEU A 74 13.76 8.30 -12.13
C LEU A 74 12.72 7.79 -13.12
N ILE A 75 13.17 7.25 -14.25
CA ILE A 75 12.32 6.57 -15.23
C ILE A 75 12.48 5.07 -15.03
N PHE A 76 11.36 4.39 -14.83
CA PHE A 76 11.29 2.96 -14.62
C PHE A 76 10.63 2.28 -15.81
N ARG A 77 11.14 1.11 -16.16
CA ARG A 77 10.44 0.10 -16.95
C ARG A 77 10.20 -1.12 -16.07
N VAL A 78 8.96 -1.54 -15.98
CA VAL A 78 8.51 -2.66 -15.16
C VAL A 78 7.89 -3.70 -16.07
N GLU A 79 8.46 -4.90 -16.08
CA GLU A 79 8.04 -6.00 -16.92
C GLU A 79 7.49 -7.13 -16.04
N LEU A 80 6.25 -7.54 -16.27
CA LEU A 80 5.67 -8.68 -15.57
C LEU A 80 6.11 -9.98 -16.26
N LEU A 81 6.95 -10.73 -15.57
CA LEU A 81 7.57 -11.92 -16.12
C LEU A 81 6.55 -13.06 -16.29
N ARG A 82 6.88 -13.99 -17.19
CA ARG A 82 6.10 -15.21 -17.47
C ARG A 82 4.69 -14.95 -18.05
N THR A 83 4.44 -13.74 -18.55
CA THR A 83 3.22 -13.41 -19.30
C THR A 83 3.46 -13.49 -20.80
N GLN A 84 2.43 -13.89 -21.56
CA GLN A 84 2.44 -13.89 -23.01
C GLN A 84 1.07 -13.43 -23.53
N PRO A 85 0.97 -12.29 -24.26
CA PRO A 85 2.06 -11.36 -24.58
C PRO A 85 2.66 -10.68 -23.33
N LEU A 86 3.87 -10.13 -23.47
CA LEU A 86 4.57 -9.47 -22.35
C LEU A 86 3.76 -8.26 -21.85
N VAL A 87 3.40 -8.28 -20.58
CA VAL A 87 2.77 -7.14 -19.91
C VAL A 87 3.86 -6.25 -19.31
N TRP A 88 3.89 -4.96 -19.68
CA TRP A 88 4.90 -4.02 -19.16
C TRP A 88 4.37 -2.60 -19.01
N ARG A 89 5.01 -1.83 -18.13
CA ARG A 89 4.71 -0.42 -17.86
C ARG A 89 5.99 0.39 -17.84
N ARG A 90 5.92 1.62 -18.34
CA ARG A 90 7.00 2.60 -18.23
C ARG A 90 6.46 3.86 -17.62
N PHE A 91 6.99 4.26 -16.47
CA PHE A 91 6.55 5.44 -15.74
C PHE A 91 7.75 6.14 -15.09
N SER A 92 7.51 7.32 -14.54
CA SER A 92 8.52 8.03 -13.75
C SER A 92 7.99 8.45 -12.40
N LEU A 93 8.88 8.53 -11.42
CA LEU A 93 8.63 9.04 -10.08
C LEU A 93 9.65 10.15 -9.77
N PRO A 94 9.34 11.10 -8.88
CA PRO A 94 10.36 11.94 -8.23
C PRO A 94 11.53 11.10 -7.71
N ALA A 95 12.74 11.65 -7.78
CA ALA A 95 13.95 10.88 -7.48
C ALA A 95 14.14 10.56 -5.99
N ASP A 96 13.48 11.26 -5.09
CA ASP A 96 13.39 10.95 -3.65
C ASP A 96 12.31 9.91 -3.35
N CYS A 97 11.94 9.08 -4.34
CA CYS A 97 10.97 8.01 -4.13
C CYS A 97 11.58 6.86 -3.32
N ALA A 98 10.94 6.56 -2.19
CA ALA A 98 11.09 5.29 -1.49
C ALA A 98 10.51 4.09 -2.28
N TYR A 99 10.91 2.87 -1.92
CA TYR A 99 10.38 1.63 -2.49
C TYR A 99 8.85 1.53 -2.38
N PHE A 100 8.26 2.03 -1.29
CA PHE A 100 6.81 2.07 -1.13
C PHE A 100 6.11 2.88 -2.23
N HIS A 101 6.66 4.03 -2.63
CA HIS A 101 6.10 4.84 -3.72
C HIS A 101 6.16 4.08 -5.06
N LEU A 102 7.24 3.34 -5.28
CA LEU A 102 7.38 2.48 -6.45
C LEU A 102 6.36 1.34 -6.42
N HIS A 103 6.15 0.71 -5.26
CA HIS A 103 5.10 -0.30 -5.08
C HIS A 103 3.72 0.27 -5.44
N CYS A 104 3.33 1.42 -4.90
CA CYS A 104 2.06 2.07 -5.23
C CYS A 104 1.93 2.34 -6.74
N ALA A 105 2.99 2.85 -7.37
CA ALA A 105 3.00 3.10 -8.81
C ALA A 105 2.84 1.81 -9.64
N ILE A 106 3.49 0.72 -9.24
CA ILE A 106 3.32 -0.59 -9.89
C ILE A 106 1.86 -1.03 -9.74
N GLN A 107 1.31 -1.06 -8.53
CA GLN A 107 -0.08 -1.46 -8.27
C GLN A 107 -1.07 -0.70 -9.14
N ASP A 108 -0.98 0.64 -9.15
CA ASP A 108 -1.89 1.49 -9.92
C ASP A 108 -1.74 1.29 -11.43
N SER A 109 -0.51 1.13 -11.91
CA SER A 109 -0.24 0.95 -13.34
C SER A 109 -0.71 -0.40 -13.88
N PHE A 110 -0.76 -1.43 -13.04
CA PHE A 110 -1.30 -2.76 -13.38
C PHE A 110 -2.80 -2.89 -13.07
N GLY A 111 -3.37 -1.97 -12.30
CA GLY A 111 -4.79 -1.99 -11.91
C GLY A 111 -5.08 -2.89 -10.71
N TRP A 112 -4.09 -3.15 -9.87
CA TRP A 112 -4.21 -3.98 -8.67
C TRP A 112 -4.66 -3.20 -7.44
N GLN A 113 -5.22 -3.94 -6.50
CA GLN A 113 -5.92 -3.45 -5.33
C GLN A 113 -5.01 -3.33 -4.10
N ASN A 114 -3.76 -3.81 -4.19
CA ASN A 114 -2.82 -3.86 -3.08
C ASN A 114 -3.32 -4.74 -1.92
N SER A 115 -3.93 -5.89 -2.27
CA SER A 115 -4.56 -6.81 -1.33
C SER A 115 -3.59 -7.85 -0.74
N HIS A 116 -2.43 -8.02 -1.34
CA HIS A 116 -1.47 -9.07 -0.97
C HIS A 116 -0.13 -8.52 -0.47
N LEU A 117 0.66 -9.39 0.16
CA LEU A 117 2.04 -9.06 0.54
C LEU A 117 2.93 -8.91 -0.70
N HIS A 118 3.98 -8.11 -0.53
CA HIS A 118 4.94 -7.83 -1.58
C HIS A 118 6.32 -7.57 -0.98
N ARG A 119 7.34 -7.61 -1.84
CA ARG A 119 8.69 -7.18 -1.51
C ARG A 119 9.50 -6.88 -2.75
N PHE A 120 10.55 -6.09 -2.58
CA PHE A 120 11.61 -5.90 -3.56
C PHE A 120 12.82 -6.76 -3.18
N GLU A 121 13.48 -7.31 -4.18
CA GLU A 121 14.64 -8.18 -3.99
C GLU A 121 15.77 -7.76 -4.92
N ILE A 122 16.96 -7.59 -4.35
CA ILE A 122 18.21 -7.42 -5.09
C ILE A 122 18.98 -8.73 -5.03
N TRP A 123 19.39 -9.19 -6.19
CA TRP A 123 20.10 -10.45 -6.35
C TRP A 123 21.49 -10.21 -6.89
N GLU A 124 22.49 -10.83 -6.26
CA GLU A 124 23.88 -10.82 -6.71
C GLU A 124 24.37 -12.28 -6.76
N ASP A 125 25.05 -12.67 -7.84
CA ASP A 125 25.59 -14.03 -8.03
C ASP A 125 24.60 -15.19 -7.75
N GLY A 126 23.31 -14.97 -8.05
CA GLY A 126 22.25 -15.96 -7.86
C GLY A 126 21.80 -16.13 -6.40
N ARG A 127 22.21 -15.23 -5.52
CA ARG A 127 21.76 -15.14 -4.12
C ARG A 127 20.97 -13.87 -3.91
N ARG A 128 19.98 -13.94 -3.03
CA ARG A 128 19.23 -12.77 -2.59
C ARG A 128 20.06 -12.06 -1.54
N GLU A 129 20.53 -10.87 -1.86
CA GLU A 129 21.39 -10.08 -0.98
C GLU A 129 20.55 -9.14 -0.12
N ILE A 130 19.60 -8.43 -0.72
CA ILE A 130 18.84 -7.36 -0.04
C ILE A 130 17.36 -7.51 -0.32
N THR A 131 16.53 -7.29 0.71
CA THR A 131 15.08 -7.23 0.61
C THR A 131 14.54 -5.90 1.14
N PHE A 132 13.51 -5.36 0.47
CA PHE A 132 12.73 -4.23 0.98
C PHE A 132 11.26 -4.61 1.07
N SER A 133 10.64 -4.45 2.24
CA SER A 133 9.24 -4.83 2.47
C SER A 133 8.55 -3.96 3.53
N LEU A 134 7.21 -4.05 3.60
CA LEU A 134 6.42 -3.42 4.66
C LEU A 134 6.41 -4.31 5.91
N GLY A 135 6.71 -3.74 7.07
CA GLY A 135 6.69 -4.47 8.34
C GLY A 135 8.02 -5.15 8.67
N CYS A 136 9.13 -4.43 8.50
CA CYS A 136 10.46 -4.83 8.94
C CYS A 136 10.60 -4.79 10.48
N GLU A 137 9.67 -5.42 11.20
CA GLU A 137 9.67 -5.52 12.67
C GLU A 137 10.48 -6.72 13.17
N ASN A 138 10.85 -7.64 12.26
CA ASN A 138 11.76 -8.72 12.58
C ASN A 138 13.20 -8.24 12.37
N GLU A 139 13.81 -7.68 13.41
CA GLU A 139 15.26 -7.36 13.52
C GLU A 139 16.19 -8.57 13.27
N SER A 140 15.65 -9.74 12.92
CA SER A 140 16.34 -11.03 12.88
C SER A 140 16.90 -11.43 11.52
N LEU A 141 16.64 -10.69 10.45
CA LEU A 141 17.21 -10.96 9.12
C LEU A 141 18.18 -9.86 8.71
N GLU A 142 19.46 -10.20 8.71
CA GLU A 142 20.52 -9.39 8.10
C GLU A 142 20.13 -9.11 6.64
N ASN A 143 20.04 -7.83 6.26
CA ASN A 143 19.65 -7.32 4.92
C ASN A 143 18.15 -7.28 4.56
N ASP A 144 17.25 -7.23 5.55
CA ASP A 144 15.85 -6.82 5.34
C ASP A 144 15.67 -5.35 5.77
N TYR A 145 15.07 -4.54 4.91
CA TYR A 145 14.96 -3.09 5.09
C TYR A 145 13.52 -2.61 4.89
N CYS A 146 13.15 -1.55 5.63
CA CYS A 146 11.84 -0.92 5.51
C CYS A 146 11.68 -0.21 4.16
N GLU A 147 10.66 -0.55 3.39
CA GLU A 147 10.43 0.05 2.07
C GLU A 147 9.99 1.53 2.09
N ILE A 148 9.55 2.03 3.24
CA ILE A 148 9.15 3.43 3.43
C ILE A 148 10.37 4.32 3.69
N GLU A 149 11.36 3.79 4.41
CA GLU A 149 12.52 4.55 4.89
C GLU A 149 13.69 4.55 3.90
N ASN A 150 13.66 3.66 2.91
CA ASN A 150 14.76 3.47 1.97
C ASN A 150 14.41 4.01 0.58
N GLU A 151 15.28 4.86 0.03
CA GLU A 151 15.12 5.50 -1.28
C GLU A 151 15.72 4.66 -2.41
N ILE A 152 15.05 4.64 -3.57
CA ILE A 152 15.57 3.96 -4.78
C ILE A 152 16.84 4.64 -5.30
N LEU A 153 17.02 5.94 -5.02
CA LEU A 153 18.16 6.70 -5.49
C LEU A 153 19.50 6.14 -5.00
N ASP A 154 19.52 5.48 -3.85
CA ASP A 154 20.73 4.87 -3.32
C ASP A 154 21.19 3.69 -4.18
N LEU A 155 20.26 2.85 -4.68
CA LEU A 155 20.60 1.82 -5.67
C LEU A 155 21.17 2.42 -6.95
N PHE A 156 20.55 3.49 -7.44
CA PHE A 156 21.01 4.14 -8.65
C PHE A 156 22.43 4.69 -8.51
N ARG A 157 22.78 5.24 -7.34
CA ARG A 157 24.14 5.71 -7.01
C ARG A 157 25.16 4.56 -6.95
N GLU A 158 24.74 3.40 -6.46
CA GLU A 158 25.54 2.16 -6.43
C GLU A 158 25.58 1.44 -7.80
N ASN A 159 25.05 2.06 -8.87
CA ASN A 159 24.93 1.48 -10.22
C ASN A 159 24.10 0.20 -10.31
N VAL A 160 23.20 -0.04 -9.34
CA VAL A 160 22.21 -1.12 -9.41
C VAL A 160 20.99 -0.59 -10.16
N LEU A 161 20.89 -0.95 -11.44
CA LEU A 161 19.84 -0.47 -12.35
C LEU A 161 18.70 -1.47 -12.55
N GLU A 162 18.82 -2.68 -12.00
CA GLU A 162 17.85 -3.74 -12.18
C GLU A 162 17.64 -4.50 -10.87
N PHE A 163 16.38 -4.76 -10.53
CA PHE A 163 15.99 -5.53 -9.35
C PHE A 163 14.61 -6.16 -9.55
N THR A 164 14.20 -7.01 -8.62
CA THR A 164 12.93 -7.74 -8.69
C THR A 164 11.88 -7.14 -7.78
N TYR A 165 10.63 -7.07 -8.24
CA TYR A 165 9.46 -6.80 -7.41
C TYR A 165 8.52 -8.02 -7.43
N LEU A 166 8.27 -8.58 -6.26
CA LEU A 166 7.38 -9.72 -6.08
C LEU A 166 6.09 -9.26 -5.41
N TYR A 167 4.95 -9.57 -6.01
CA TYR A 167 3.61 -9.31 -5.49
C TYR A 167 2.83 -10.60 -5.40
N ASP A 168 2.05 -10.75 -4.32
CA ASP A 168 1.25 -11.93 -4.03
C ASP A 168 2.10 -13.20 -3.97
N PHE A 169 2.45 -13.66 -2.77
CA PHE A 169 3.32 -14.82 -2.61
C PHE A 169 2.62 -16.13 -2.96
N GLU A 170 1.29 -16.14 -3.09
CA GLU A 170 0.53 -17.31 -3.53
C GLU A 170 0.57 -17.42 -5.05
N ASP A 171 0.16 -16.35 -5.75
CA ASP A 171 0.16 -16.29 -7.23
C ASP A 171 1.56 -16.06 -7.83
N ASN A 172 2.51 -15.58 -7.02
CA ASN A 172 3.91 -15.35 -7.32
C ASN A 172 4.12 -14.43 -8.55
N TRP A 173 3.51 -13.24 -8.52
CA TRP A 173 3.67 -12.23 -9.59
C TRP A 173 5.04 -11.57 -9.51
N CYS A 174 5.94 -12.03 -10.37
CA CYS A 174 7.33 -11.57 -10.42
C CYS A 174 7.53 -10.51 -11.50
N HIS A 175 8.06 -9.36 -11.12
CA HIS A 175 8.33 -8.25 -12.01
C HIS A 175 9.82 -7.97 -12.05
N ARG A 176 10.32 -7.74 -13.25
CA ARG A 176 11.64 -7.15 -13.46
C ARG A 176 11.49 -5.64 -13.50
N VAL A 177 12.17 -4.95 -12.59
CA VAL A 177 12.19 -3.49 -12.51
C VAL A 177 13.53 -2.99 -13.01
N ILE A 178 13.49 -2.08 -13.98
CA ILE A 178 14.67 -1.51 -14.63
C ILE A 178 14.61 0.01 -14.46
N ILE A 179 15.67 0.60 -13.91
CA ILE A 179 15.90 2.04 -13.89
C ILE A 179 16.53 2.42 -15.23
N GLU A 180 15.76 3.06 -16.10
CA GLU A 180 16.23 3.44 -17.43
C GLU A 180 17.00 4.76 -17.44
N ASP A 181 16.63 5.71 -16.56
CA ASP A 181 17.15 7.07 -16.64
C ASP A 181 16.94 7.88 -15.35
N PHE A 182 17.73 8.95 -15.20
CA PHE A 182 17.60 9.97 -14.17
C PHE A 182 17.59 11.36 -14.85
N VAL A 183 16.48 12.08 -14.75
CA VAL A 183 16.27 13.34 -15.48
C VAL A 183 15.62 14.41 -14.63
N GLN A 184 15.78 15.68 -15.01
CA GLN A 184 15.01 16.76 -14.40
C GLN A 184 13.52 16.68 -14.76
N ALA A 185 12.65 17.06 -13.84
CA ALA A 185 11.21 17.08 -14.06
C ALA A 185 10.82 17.98 -15.24
N GLY A 186 9.93 17.49 -16.11
CA GLY A 186 9.56 18.15 -17.36
C GLY A 186 10.45 17.80 -18.55
N ILE A 187 11.55 17.06 -18.34
CA ILE A 187 12.45 16.58 -19.40
C ILE A 187 12.08 15.15 -19.80
N ARG A 188 12.33 14.76 -21.06
CA ARG A 188 11.99 13.44 -21.63
C ARG A 188 10.52 13.04 -21.42
N GLY A 189 9.60 14.00 -21.51
CA GLY A 189 8.16 13.76 -21.35
C GLY A 189 7.71 13.53 -19.91
N THR A 190 8.60 13.68 -18.92
CA THR A 190 8.22 13.53 -17.51
C THR A 190 7.34 14.68 -17.00
N SER A 191 6.53 14.40 -16.00
CA SER A 191 5.69 15.40 -15.34
C SER A 191 6.51 16.34 -14.44
N LYS A 192 6.07 17.60 -14.32
CA LYS A 192 6.55 18.54 -13.29
C LYS A 192 5.88 18.34 -11.92
N LYS A 193 4.83 17.54 -11.86
CA LYS A 193 4.11 17.23 -10.61
C LYS A 193 4.88 16.18 -9.81
N THR A 194 4.65 16.16 -8.50
CA THR A 194 5.24 15.18 -7.58
C THR A 194 4.58 13.79 -7.66
N ALA A 195 3.46 13.65 -8.36
CA ALA A 195 2.84 12.34 -8.62
C ALA A 195 3.65 11.50 -9.65
N ALA A 196 3.39 10.20 -9.64
CA ALA A 196 3.84 9.30 -10.69
C ALA A 196 3.30 9.72 -12.06
N HIS A 197 4.03 9.41 -13.12
CA HIS A 197 3.64 9.73 -14.49
C HIS A 197 3.90 8.56 -15.43
N LEU A 198 2.83 8.01 -16.01
CA LEU A 198 2.88 6.92 -16.96
C LEU A 198 3.27 7.43 -18.35
N HIS A 199 4.32 6.84 -18.92
CA HIS A 199 4.84 7.15 -20.25
C HIS A 199 4.31 6.19 -21.31
N GLY A 200 3.97 4.96 -20.93
CA GLY A 200 3.46 3.93 -21.82
C GLY A 200 3.46 2.55 -21.18
N GLY A 201 3.06 1.55 -21.96
CA GLY A 201 2.98 0.17 -21.54
C GLY A 201 2.36 -0.70 -22.63
N GLU A 202 2.19 -1.98 -22.32
CA GLU A 202 1.50 -2.94 -23.18
C GLU A 202 0.87 -4.05 -22.33
N GLY A 203 -0.23 -4.63 -22.81
CA GLY A 203 -0.95 -5.71 -22.14
C GLY A 203 -1.75 -5.24 -20.92
N HIS A 204 -2.89 -5.86 -20.68
CA HIS A 204 -3.65 -5.62 -19.44
C HIS A 204 -2.92 -6.26 -18.25
N GLY A 205 -2.98 -5.61 -17.07
CA GLY A 205 -2.52 -6.25 -15.85
C GLY A 205 -3.42 -7.44 -15.51
N PRO A 206 -2.88 -8.57 -15.01
CA PRO A 206 -3.71 -9.71 -14.63
C PRO A 206 -4.77 -9.34 -13.60
N PRO A 207 -6.01 -9.85 -13.70
CA PRO A 207 -6.99 -9.69 -12.64
C PRO A 207 -6.46 -10.23 -11.30
N GLU A 208 -6.81 -9.57 -10.20
CA GLU A 208 -6.43 -10.02 -8.85
C GLU A 208 -6.97 -11.43 -8.57
N GLY A 209 -6.11 -12.32 -8.04
CA GLY A 209 -6.47 -13.70 -7.73
C GLY A 209 -6.72 -14.58 -8.95
N SER A 210 -6.11 -14.25 -10.10
CA SER A 210 -6.21 -15.07 -11.32
C SER A 210 -5.34 -16.32 -11.30
N GLY A 211 -4.68 -16.67 -10.20
CA GLY A 211 -3.90 -17.92 -10.10
C GLY A 211 -2.53 -17.83 -10.76
N GLY A 212 -1.89 -16.66 -10.68
CA GLY A 212 -0.57 -16.43 -11.27
C GLY A 212 -0.55 -16.47 -12.79
N ALA A 213 0.65 -16.54 -13.36
CA ALA A 213 0.83 -16.50 -14.82
C ALA A 213 0.05 -17.58 -15.60
N PRO A 214 -0.03 -18.85 -15.15
CA PRO A 214 -0.83 -19.87 -15.82
C PRO A 214 -2.32 -19.54 -15.83
N GLY A 215 -2.89 -19.16 -14.68
CA GLY A 215 -4.32 -18.85 -14.62
C GLY A 215 -4.69 -17.55 -15.36
N PHE A 216 -3.77 -16.60 -15.47
CA PHE A 216 -3.96 -15.45 -16.38
C PHE A 216 -3.94 -15.86 -17.86
N ALA A 217 -3.10 -16.81 -18.26
CA ALA A 217 -3.14 -17.33 -19.62
C ALA A 217 -4.50 -18.01 -19.91
N GLU A 218 -4.99 -18.84 -18.99
CA GLU A 218 -6.34 -19.44 -19.09
C GLU A 218 -7.43 -18.36 -19.14
N PHE A 219 -7.27 -17.26 -18.41
CA PHE A 219 -8.21 -16.15 -18.41
C PHE A 219 -8.28 -15.44 -19.78
N LEU A 220 -7.13 -15.24 -20.43
CA LEU A 220 -7.08 -14.65 -21.78
C LEU A 220 -7.77 -15.56 -22.81
N GLU A 221 -7.60 -16.87 -22.69
CA GLU A 221 -8.29 -17.85 -23.56
C GLU A 221 -9.79 -17.99 -23.25
N GLY A 222 -10.26 -17.45 -22.12
CA GLY A 222 -11.65 -17.55 -21.71
C GLY A 222 -12.01 -18.86 -21.01
N GLU A 223 -11.01 -19.63 -20.59
CA GLU A 223 -11.17 -20.93 -19.93
C GLU A 223 -11.18 -20.82 -18.40
N HIS A 224 -10.71 -19.70 -17.85
CA HIS A 224 -10.65 -19.49 -16.41
C HIS A 224 -12.03 -19.17 -15.81
N PRO A 225 -12.40 -19.73 -14.63
CA PRO A 225 -13.70 -19.49 -14.00
C PRO A 225 -13.99 -18.00 -13.71
N MET A 226 -12.96 -17.17 -13.57
CA MET A 226 -13.15 -15.72 -13.37
C MET A 226 -13.75 -15.02 -14.59
N CYS A 227 -13.69 -15.60 -15.79
CA CYS A 227 -14.26 -14.98 -16.99
C CYS A 227 -15.77 -14.72 -16.82
N GLU A 228 -16.48 -15.53 -16.03
CA GLU A 228 -17.90 -15.34 -15.70
C GLU A 228 -18.19 -14.04 -14.92
N ARG A 229 -17.16 -13.43 -14.32
CA ARG A 229 -17.27 -12.17 -13.55
C ARG A 229 -17.15 -10.92 -14.43
N PHE A 230 -16.85 -11.08 -15.72
CA PHE A 230 -16.59 -9.98 -16.63
C PHE A 230 -17.54 -10.02 -17.82
N GLU A 231 -17.95 -8.84 -18.28
CA GLU A 231 -18.69 -8.68 -19.53
C GLU A 231 -17.82 -9.12 -20.72
N ALA A 232 -18.45 -9.66 -21.77
CA ALA A 232 -17.75 -10.15 -22.96
C ALA A 232 -16.88 -9.07 -23.64
N SER A 233 -17.31 -7.81 -23.61
CA SER A 233 -16.52 -6.68 -24.14
C SER A 233 -15.23 -6.44 -23.34
N VAL A 234 -15.26 -6.61 -22.02
CA VAL A 234 -14.07 -6.46 -21.18
C VAL A 234 -13.09 -7.59 -21.46
N LEU A 235 -13.58 -8.84 -21.55
CA LEU A 235 -12.73 -9.99 -21.92
C LEU A 235 -12.06 -9.79 -23.28
N GLU A 236 -12.78 -9.20 -24.24
CA GLU A 236 -12.20 -8.87 -25.54
C GLU A 236 -11.10 -7.80 -25.44
N GLU A 237 -11.29 -6.76 -24.62
CA GLU A 237 -10.23 -5.77 -24.35
C GLU A 237 -8.96 -6.46 -23.83
N PHE A 238 -9.09 -7.37 -22.85
CA PHE A 238 -7.98 -8.18 -22.34
C PHE A 238 -7.26 -8.96 -23.44
N ARG A 239 -7.99 -9.61 -24.35
CA ARG A 239 -7.43 -10.38 -25.47
C ARG A 239 -6.73 -9.52 -26.52
N THR A 240 -7.27 -8.33 -26.80
CA THR A 240 -6.64 -7.39 -27.73
C THR A 240 -5.36 -6.77 -27.17
N GLY A 241 -5.15 -6.83 -25.85
CA GLY A 241 -3.91 -6.41 -25.19
C GLY A 241 -3.68 -4.91 -25.15
N GLN A 242 -4.69 -4.08 -25.46
CA GLN A 242 -4.59 -2.62 -25.53
C GLN A 242 -5.33 -1.93 -24.37
N PRO A 243 -4.71 -1.82 -23.18
CA PRO A 243 -5.30 -1.11 -22.06
C PRO A 243 -5.40 0.40 -22.34
N ASN A 244 -6.49 1.01 -21.88
CA ASN A 244 -6.65 2.46 -21.94
C ASN A 244 -5.87 3.14 -20.80
N PHE A 245 -4.61 3.46 -21.06
CA PHE A 245 -3.72 4.10 -20.09
C PHE A 245 -4.16 5.49 -19.62
N SER A 246 -5.00 6.21 -20.37
CA SER A 246 -5.47 7.53 -19.92
C SER A 246 -6.47 7.45 -18.76
N LYS A 247 -7.01 6.25 -18.47
CA LYS A 247 -7.89 6.00 -17.33
C LYS A 247 -7.13 5.68 -16.03
N ILE A 248 -5.83 5.41 -16.12
CA ILE A 248 -5.01 5.08 -14.94
C ILE A 248 -4.81 6.34 -14.11
N THR A 249 -5.12 6.22 -12.82
CA THR A 249 -4.89 7.27 -11.82
C THR A 249 -3.96 6.72 -10.76
N PHE A 250 -2.87 7.43 -10.49
CA PHE A 250 -1.97 7.09 -9.40
C PHE A 250 -2.51 7.65 -8.10
N ARG A 251 -2.69 6.79 -7.11
CA ARG A 251 -3.11 7.13 -5.75
C ARG A 251 -1.95 7.80 -5.03
N ASP A 252 -2.29 8.63 -4.04
CA ASP A 252 -1.28 9.17 -3.12
C ASP A 252 -0.80 8.03 -2.20
N PRO A 253 0.51 7.73 -2.12
CA PRO A 253 1.03 6.71 -1.23
C PRO A 253 0.66 6.93 0.24
N ALA A 254 0.52 8.18 0.70
CA ALA A 254 0.05 8.48 2.06
C ALA A 254 -1.38 7.95 2.31
N ASP A 255 -2.27 8.11 1.32
CA ASP A 255 -3.65 7.58 1.39
C ASP A 255 -3.67 6.04 1.35
N VAL A 256 -2.74 5.43 0.62
CA VAL A 256 -2.61 3.97 0.56
C VAL A 256 -2.11 3.41 1.89
N LEU A 257 -1.11 4.05 2.50
CA LEU A 257 -0.53 3.61 3.76
C LEU A 257 -1.51 3.74 4.94
N SER A 258 -2.22 4.87 5.05
CA SER A 258 -3.21 5.08 6.11
C SER A 258 -4.32 4.02 6.09
N ARG A 259 -4.78 3.63 4.89
CA ARG A 259 -5.75 2.52 4.73
C ARG A 259 -5.19 1.18 5.18
N LYS A 260 -3.92 0.87 4.86
CA LYS A 260 -3.27 -0.37 5.32
C LYS A 260 -3.17 -0.42 6.85
N LYS A 261 -2.74 0.67 7.50
CA LYS A 261 -2.64 0.77 8.97
C LYS A 261 -3.99 0.66 9.66
N SER A 262 -5.03 1.28 9.10
CA SER A 262 -6.39 1.16 9.60
C SER A 262 -6.85 -0.31 9.60
N LEU A 263 -6.62 -1.04 8.51
CA LEU A 263 -6.98 -2.46 8.39
C LEU A 263 -6.21 -3.35 9.38
N THR A 264 -4.90 -3.16 9.55
CA THR A 264 -4.13 -3.92 10.55
C THR A 264 -4.59 -3.62 11.97
N SER A 265 -4.83 -2.34 12.32
CA SER A 265 -5.31 -1.98 13.66
C SER A 265 -6.69 -2.57 13.98
N VAL A 266 -7.59 -2.66 12.99
CA VAL A 266 -8.93 -3.27 13.14
C VAL A 266 -8.82 -4.79 13.32
N LEU A 267 -7.96 -5.46 12.56
CA LEU A 267 -7.73 -6.91 12.67
C LEU A 267 -7.05 -7.30 13.99
N GLU A 268 -6.12 -6.49 14.48
CA GLU A 268 -5.47 -6.68 15.77
C GLU A 268 -6.42 -6.47 16.95
N LYS A 269 -7.29 -5.44 16.89
CA LYS A 269 -8.35 -5.24 17.88
C LYS A 269 -9.33 -6.41 17.89
N GLY A 270 -9.74 -6.91 16.71
CA GLY A 270 -10.60 -8.10 16.61
C GLY A 270 -9.96 -9.37 17.22
N ARG A 271 -8.64 -9.56 17.02
CA ARG A 271 -7.90 -10.69 17.63
C ARG A 271 -7.76 -10.60 19.15
N ARG A 272 -7.71 -9.40 19.72
CA ARG A 272 -7.69 -9.19 21.17
C ARG A 272 -9.04 -9.42 21.83
N ILE A 273 -10.14 -9.18 21.12
CA ILE A 273 -11.51 -9.39 21.63
C ILE A 273 -11.88 -10.89 21.65
N MET A 274 -11.19 -11.72 20.87
CA MET A 274 -11.40 -13.18 20.82
C MET A 274 -10.44 -14.00 21.70
N LYS A 275 -9.75 -13.38 22.65
CA LYS A 275 -8.94 -14.04 23.68
C LYS A 275 -9.39 -13.61 25.05
#